data_AF-A0A924UHT2-F1
#
_entry.id   AF-A0A924UHT2-F1
#
_cell.length_a   1.000
_cell.length_b   1.000
_cell.length_c   1.000
_cell.angle_alpha   90.00
_cell.angle_beta   90.00
_cell.angle_gamma   90.00
#
_symmetry.space_group_name_H-M   'P 1'
#
loop_
_entity.id
_entity.type
_entity.pdbx_description
1 polymer ?
#
loop_
_entity_poly.entity_id
_entity_poly.type
_entity_poly.pdbx_seq_one_letter_code
_entity_poly.pdbx_strand_id
1 'polypeptide(L)'
;MKIDQLAINGDHIHLIIRISRRSFGQYFFRVVAGQIAQRMKNEDLWVTDTPSVWKLRPFTRVIRGWKAYNTARNYVMLNQKEAEGKIVYRKERLRGLSSAEWELLWS
;
A
#
# COMPACT_ATOMS: atom_id res chain seq x y z
N MET A 1 11.00 6.26 12.54
CA MET A 1 10.27 5.82 11.34
C MET A 1 8.85 6.32 11.47
N LYS A 2 8.24 6.80 10.38
CA LYS A 2 6.84 7.28 10.38
C LYS A 2 6.11 6.69 9.18
N ILE A 3 4.89 6.20 9.38
CA ILE A 3 3.98 5.85 8.28
C ILE A 3 3.22 7.12 7.93
N ASP A 4 3.32 7.55 6.68
CA ASP A 4 2.63 8.74 6.18
C ASP A 4 1.30 8.39 5.54
N GLN A 5 1.24 7.25 4.83
CA GLN A 5 0.05 6.77 4.14
C GLN A 5 0.05 5.23 4.14
N LEU A 6 -1.14 4.66 4.22
CA LEU A 6 -1.42 3.23 4.19
C LEU A 6 -2.68 3.01 3.36
N ALA A 7 -2.64 2.03 2.46
CA ALA A 7 -3.83 1.47 1.84
C ALA A 7 -3.78 -0.06 1.93
N ILE A 8 -4.88 -0.67 2.37
CA ILE A 8 -5.03 -2.13 2.45
C ILE A 8 -6.01 -2.52 1.35
N ASN A 9 -5.49 -3.22 0.36
CA ASN A 9 -6.17 -3.52 -0.89
C ASN A 9 -6.34 -5.02 -1.01
N GLY A 10 -7.26 -5.65 -0.27
CA GLY A 10 -7.63 -7.07 -0.40
C GLY A 10 -6.49 -8.09 -0.46
N ASP A 11 -5.81 -8.18 -1.61
CA ASP A 11 -4.65 -9.02 -1.93
C ASP A 11 -3.27 -8.36 -1.76
N HIS A 12 -3.17 -7.03 -1.55
CA HIS A 12 -1.90 -6.33 -1.35
C HIS A 12 -2.02 -5.08 -0.46
N ILE A 13 -0.87 -4.51 -0.09
CA ILE A 13 -0.78 -3.33 0.79
C ILE A 13 0.13 -2.28 0.14
N HIS A 14 -0.29 -1.02 0.15
CA HIS A 14 0.56 0.12 -0.21
C HIS A 14 0.95 0.94 1.02
N LEU A 15 2.20 1.36 1.08
CA LEU A 15 2.75 2.11 2.21
C LEU A 15 3.63 3.25 1.71
N ILE A 16 3.46 4.44 2.30
CA ILE A 16 4.47 5.50 2.26
C ILE A 16 5.05 5.64 3.66
N ILE A 17 6.36 5.42 3.77
CA ILE A 17 7.07 5.51 5.04
C ILE A 17 8.23 6.50 4.95
N ARG A 18 8.44 7.26 6.01
CA ARG A 18 9.63 8.09 6.23
C ARG A 18 10.60 7.35 7.12
N ILE A 19 11.80 7.13 6.59
CA ILE A 19 12.90 6.44 7.26
C ILE A 19 14.16 7.31 7.19
N SER A 20 14.95 7.31 8.26
CA SER A 20 16.24 8.00 8.30
C SER A 20 17.35 7.21 7.62
N ARG A 21 17.23 5.87 7.57
CA ARG A 21 18.21 4.95 6.96
C ARG A 21 17.49 3.86 6.19
N ARG A 22 18.05 3.45 5.04
CA ARG A 22 17.48 2.40 4.18
C ARG A 22 17.36 1.05 4.89
N SER A 23 18.35 0.69 5.71
CA SER A 23 18.37 -0.57 6.47
C SER A 23 17.17 -0.70 7.41
N PHE A 24 16.73 0.40 8.03
CA PHE A 24 15.54 0.40 8.88
C PHE A 24 14.27 0.05 8.10
N GLY A 25 14.17 0.48 6.84
CA GLY A 25 13.07 0.06 5.97
C GLY A 25 13.08 -1.45 5.69
N GLN A 26 14.25 -2.04 5.45
CA GLN A 26 14.39 -3.47 5.22
C GLN A 26 13.99 -4.28 6.47
N TYR A 27 14.44 -3.86 7.65
CA TYR A 27 14.06 -4.50 8.91
C TYR A 27 12.56 -4.36 9.18
N PHE A 28 12.00 -3.17 8.95
CA PHE A 28 10.58 -2.92 9.09
C PHE A 28 9.74 -3.87 8.23
N PHE A 29 10.00 -3.95 6.92
CA PHE A 29 9.22 -4.82 6.05
C PHE A 29 9.36 -6.29 6.41
N ARG A 30 10.56 -6.74 6.80
CA ARG A 30 10.77 -8.12 7.26
C ARG A 30 9.93 -8.45 8.49
N VAL A 31 9.94 -7.57 9.49
CA VAL A 31 9.21 -7.78 10.75
C VAL A 31 7.71 -7.70 10.52
N VAL A 32 7.22 -6.66 9.84
CA VAL A 32 5.77 -6.49 9.59
C VAL A 32 5.20 -7.64 8.78
N ALA A 33 5.87 -8.04 7.69
CA ALA A 33 5.43 -9.18 6.89
C ALA A 33 5.38 -10.47 7.72
N GLY A 34 6.41 -10.73 8.53
CA GLY A 34 6.44 -11.91 9.41
C GLY A 34 5.34 -11.90 10.47
N GLN A 35 5.10 -10.75 11.11
CA GLN A 35 4.06 -10.59 12.13
C GLN A 35 2.65 -10.77 11.55
N ILE A 36 2.37 -10.21 10.37
CA ILE A 36 1.10 -10.42 9.67
C ILE A 36 0.91 -11.91 9.36
N ALA A 37 1.94 -12.57 8.82
CA ALA A 37 1.85 -13.99 8.48
C ALA A 37 1.63 -14.87 9.72
N GLN A 38 2.31 -14.58 10.83
CA GLN A 38 2.12 -15.27 12.10
C GLN A 38 0.71 -15.06 12.65
N ARG A 39 0.21 -13.82 12.62
CA ARG A 39 -1.13 -13.51 13.11
C ARG A 39 -2.21 -14.19 12.30
N MET A 40 -2.12 -14.16 10.96
CA MET A 40 -3.07 -14.86 10.10
C MET A 40 -3.09 -16.37 10.35
N LYS A 41 -1.92 -16.98 10.58
CA LYS A 41 -1.82 -18.40 10.94
C LYS A 41 -2.45 -18.68 12.32
N ASN A 42 -2.20 -17.83 13.31
CA ASN A 42 -2.70 -18.03 14.67
C ASN A 42 -4.21 -17.81 14.80
N GLU A 43 -4.78 -16.94 13.96
CA GLU A 43 -6.20 -16.60 13.95
C GLU A 43 -7.00 -17.44 12.93
N ASP A 44 -6.37 -18.46 12.32
CA ASP A 44 -6.96 -19.31 11.28
C ASP A 44 -7.58 -18.52 10.10
N LEU A 45 -7.00 -17.34 9.82
CA LEU A 45 -7.39 -16.48 8.70
C LEU A 45 -6.77 -16.94 7.38
N TRP A 46 -6.10 -18.09 7.38
CA TRP A 46 -5.44 -18.64 6.21
C TRP A 46 -6.43 -19.46 5.39
N VAL A 47 -7.24 -18.76 4.59
CA VAL A 47 -8.33 -19.34 3.79
C VAL A 47 -7.89 -20.03 2.50
N THR A 48 -6.59 -20.05 2.17
CA THR A 48 -6.06 -20.58 0.91
C THR A 48 -4.96 -21.61 1.14
N ASP A 49 -4.91 -22.68 0.33
CA ASP A 49 -3.85 -23.72 0.33
C ASP A 49 -2.46 -23.21 -0.13
N THR A 50 -2.19 -21.91 -0.03
CA THR A 50 -0.88 -21.35 -0.36
C THR A 50 0.13 -21.69 0.74
N PRO A 51 1.40 -21.99 0.38
CA PRO A 51 2.43 -22.31 1.37
C PRO A 51 2.94 -21.07 2.14
N SER A 52 2.61 -19.85 1.68
CA SER A 52 2.98 -18.61 2.37
C SER A 52 1.96 -17.51 2.11
N VAL A 53 1.77 -16.62 3.09
CA VAL A 53 0.93 -15.42 2.99
C VAL A 53 1.48 -14.45 1.93
N TRP A 54 2.80 -14.27 1.87
CA TRP A 54 3.44 -13.32 0.95
C TRP A 54 4.06 -14.04 -0.25
N LYS A 55 3.45 -13.89 -1.42
CA LYS A 55 3.93 -14.53 -2.66
C LYS A 55 5.29 -14.00 -3.12
N LEU A 56 5.55 -12.71 -2.92
CA LEU A 56 6.74 -12.02 -3.44
C LEU A 56 7.35 -11.08 -2.40
N ARG A 57 8.61 -10.70 -2.64
CA ARG A 57 9.26 -9.63 -1.87
C ARG A 57 8.56 -8.29 -2.12
N PRO A 58 8.47 -7.42 -1.11
CA PRO A 58 7.83 -6.12 -1.27
C PRO A 58 8.58 -5.28 -2.30
N PHE A 59 7.84 -4.68 -3.23
CA PHE A 59 8.39 -3.66 -4.12
C PHE A 59 8.71 -2.40 -3.30
N THR A 60 9.90 -1.83 -3.49
CA THR A 60 10.32 -0.62 -2.78
C THR A 60 10.93 0.40 -3.73
N ARG A 61 10.58 1.68 -3.54
CA ARG A 61 11.14 2.80 -4.30
C ARG A 61 11.39 3.99 -3.39
N VAL A 62 12.56 4.61 -3.52
CA VAL A 62 12.86 5.88 -2.84
C VAL A 62 12.14 7.01 -3.57
N ILE A 63 11.34 7.77 -2.83
CA ILE A 63 10.64 8.95 -3.34
C ILE A 63 11.53 10.18 -3.11
N ARG A 64 11.80 10.94 -4.16
CA ARG A 64 12.64 12.15 -4.11
C ARG A 64 11.85 13.36 -4.57
N GLY A 65 11.77 14.38 -3.71
CA GLY A 65 11.11 15.65 -4.00
C GLY A 65 9.57 15.62 -3.84
N TRP A 66 9.00 16.81 -3.71
CA TRP A 66 7.57 17.01 -3.43
C TRP A 66 6.65 16.47 -4.53
N LYS A 67 6.98 16.70 -5.80
CA LYS A 67 6.15 16.25 -6.93
C LYS A 67 5.99 14.73 -6.94
N ALA A 68 7.09 13.99 -6.79
CA ALA A 68 7.06 12.53 -6.75
C ALA A 68 6.31 12.02 -5.50
N TYR A 69 6.48 12.70 -4.36
CA TYR A 69 5.72 12.41 -3.15
C TYR A 69 4.23 12.58 -3.36
N ASN A 70 3.79 13.69 -3.94
CA ASN A 70 2.37 13.94 -4.18
C ASN A 70 1.77 12.90 -5.14
N THR A 71 2.50 12.51 -6.20
CA THR A 71 2.06 11.44 -7.11
C THR A 71 1.91 10.09 -6.40
N ALA A 72 2.91 9.68 -5.61
CA ALA A 72 2.84 8.44 -4.86
C ALA A 72 1.70 8.47 -3.83
N ARG A 73 1.55 9.59 -3.12
CA ARG A 73 0.51 9.84 -2.13
C ARG A 73 -0.90 9.72 -2.75
N ASN A 74 -1.15 10.38 -3.88
CA ASN A 74 -2.42 10.28 -4.60
C ASN A 74 -2.68 8.87 -5.11
N TYR A 75 -1.63 8.16 -5.56
CA TYR A 75 -1.77 6.77 -6.02
C TYR A 75 -2.18 5.83 -4.87
N VAL A 76 -1.62 6.00 -3.67
CA VAL A 76 -2.04 5.21 -2.50
C VAL A 76 -3.50 5.48 -2.16
N MET A 77 -3.94 6.74 -2.16
CA MET A 77 -5.35 7.06 -1.94
C MET A 77 -6.28 6.50 -3.01
N LEU A 78 -5.87 6.57 -4.28
CA LEU A 78 -6.66 5.98 -5.37
C LEU A 78 -6.90 4.50 -5.11
N ASN A 79 -5.85 3.75 -4.76
CA ASN A 79 -5.96 2.33 -4.44
C ASN A 79 -6.87 2.11 -3.22
N GLN A 80 -6.78 2.93 -2.18
CA GLN A 80 -7.69 2.83 -1.04
C GLN A 80 -9.16 3.03 -1.46
N LYS A 81 -9.46 4.06 -2.27
CA LYS A 81 -10.82 4.33 -2.76
C LYS A 81 -11.33 3.24 -3.71
N GLU A 82 -10.45 2.63 -4.49
CA GLU A 82 -10.75 1.46 -5.32
C GLU A 82 -11.11 0.24 -4.44
N ALA A 83 -10.35 -0.02 -3.37
CA ALA A 83 -10.65 -1.09 -2.42
C ALA A 83 -11.96 -0.87 -1.66
N GLU A 84 -12.31 0.40 -1.36
CA GLU A 84 -13.58 0.79 -0.76
C GLU A 84 -14.77 0.76 -1.74
N GLY A 85 -14.52 0.53 -3.05
CA GLY A 85 -15.56 0.56 -4.09
C GLY A 85 -16.07 1.98 -4.43
N LYS A 86 -15.40 3.03 -3.95
CA LYS A 86 -15.78 4.44 -4.20
C LYS A 86 -15.32 4.96 -5.55
N ILE A 87 -14.21 4.44 -6.07
CA ILE A 87 -13.68 4.76 -7.40
C ILE A 87 -13.50 3.45 -8.16
N VAL A 88 -13.96 3.40 -9.41
CA VAL A 88 -13.79 2.23 -10.27
C VAL A 88 -12.37 2.20 -10.82
N TYR A 89 -11.75 1.02 -10.83
CA TYR A 89 -10.42 0.82 -11.40
C TYR A 89 -10.36 1.25 -12.88
N ARG A 90 -9.32 2.01 -13.22
CA ARG A 90 -8.99 2.40 -14.62
C ARG A 90 -7.52 2.20 -14.91
N LYS A 91 -7.18 1.86 -16.16
CA LYS A 91 -5.78 1.63 -16.58
C LYS A 91 -4.96 2.91 -16.59
N GLU A 92 -5.61 4.05 -16.83
CA GLU A 92 -5.04 5.39 -16.89
C GLU A 92 -4.67 5.92 -15.49
N ARG A 93 -5.14 5.24 -14.43
CA ARG A 93 -4.92 5.57 -13.01
C ARG A 93 -5.30 7.04 -12.73
N LEU A 94 -4.39 7.79 -12.09
CA LEU A 94 -4.58 9.21 -11.77
C LEU A 94 -4.88 10.08 -12.98
N ARG A 95 -4.43 9.72 -14.19
CA ARG A 95 -4.68 10.51 -15.40
C ARG A 95 -6.11 10.36 -15.91
N GLY A 96 -6.80 9.29 -15.52
CA GLY A 96 -8.17 9.01 -15.95
C GLY A 96 -9.25 9.51 -15.01
N LEU A 97 -8.89 10.22 -13.93
CA LEU A 97 -9.84 10.72 -12.94
C LEU A 97 -10.52 12.00 -13.43
N SER A 98 -11.84 12.04 -13.29
CA SER A 98 -12.64 13.25 -13.40
C SER A 98 -12.38 14.21 -12.23
N SER A 99 -12.77 15.48 -12.36
CA SER A 99 -12.63 16.46 -11.27
C SER A 99 -13.34 16.02 -9.99
N ALA A 100 -14.51 15.37 -10.10
CA ALA A 100 -15.23 14.86 -8.93
C ALA A 100 -14.48 13.69 -8.24
N GLU A 101 -13.89 12.79 -9.01
CA GLU A 101 -13.06 11.70 -8.46
C GLU A 101 -11.76 12.23 -7.83
N TRP A 102 -11.20 13.33 -8.35
CA TRP A 102 -10.05 14.00 -7.74
C TRP A 102 -10.36 14.55 -6.35
N GLU A 103 -11.52 15.16 -6.15
CA GLU A 103 -11.98 15.60 -4.83
C GLU A 103 -12.23 14.40 -3.90
N LEU A 104 -12.81 13.32 -4.44
CA LEU A 104 -13.11 12.10 -3.69
C LEU A 104 -11.86 11.37 -3.18
N LEU A 105 -10.69 11.56 -3.80
CA LEU A 105 -9.44 10.95 -3.32
C LEU A 105 -9.11 11.35 -1.88
N TRP A 106 -9.49 12.55 -1.46
CA TRP A 106 -9.07 13.15 -0.19
C TRP A 106 -10.23 13.48 0.76
N SER A 107 -11.47 13.13 0.40
CA SER A 107 -12.62 13.13 1.31
C SER A 107 -12.71 11.86 2.15
#